data_AF-A0A5E3WTG6-F1
#
_entry.id   AF-A0A5E3WTG6-F1
#
_cell.length_a   1.000
_cell.length_b   1.000
_cell.length_c   1.000
_cell.angle_alpha   90.00
_cell.angle_beta   90.00
_cell.angle_gamma   90.00
#
_symmetry.space_group_name_H-M   'P 1'
#
loop_
_entity.id
_entity.type
_entity.pdbx_description
1 polymer ?
#
loop_
_entity_poly.entity_id
_entity_poly.type
_entity_poly.pdbx_seq_one_letter_code
_entity_poly.pdbx_strand_id
1 'polypeptide(L)'
;MAVVTLNMPTVPHSGPGSYRLAPTLTALRIPHRPAALSLAGCPTRGGSRAPCVNGNAGTTPMSPTGTLSEIVPRVYVSDLSVAEDTALLNAAGITHVLSVLPLARSPPSLRTRTHMVVPLQDTPFAELVGHLPSTTSFIDKALRSSPHARVLVHCAMGASRSVSVVAAYLIASRGMSSAEAVAAVKARRAVAAPNWGFVMQLEEYARKLEADAEADSPIDRPRTPASA
;
A
#
# COMPACT_ATOMS: atom_id res chain seq x y z
N MET A 1 -14.49 65.68 12.47
CA MET A 1 -13.85 64.56 11.74
C MET A 1 -14.89 63.47 11.57
N ALA A 2 -15.03 62.96 10.35
CA ALA A 2 -16.18 62.22 9.87
C ALA A 2 -16.41 60.88 10.61
N VAL A 3 -17.64 60.69 11.07
CA VAL A 3 -18.19 59.40 11.53
C VAL A 3 -18.52 58.61 10.27
N VAL A 4 -17.78 57.51 10.04
CA VAL A 4 -18.09 56.57 8.96
C VAL A 4 -18.68 55.32 9.60
N THR A 5 -20.00 55.21 9.49
CA THR A 5 -20.84 54.09 9.92
C THR A 5 -20.55 52.89 9.03
N LEU A 6 -20.05 51.80 9.60
CA LEU A 6 -19.91 50.53 8.88
C LEU A 6 -21.25 49.79 8.88
N ASN A 7 -21.83 49.68 7.68
CA ASN A 7 -23.07 48.97 7.41
C ASN A 7 -22.80 47.45 7.42
N MET A 8 -23.43 46.72 8.33
CA MET A 8 -23.38 45.25 8.40
C MET A 8 -24.51 44.67 7.55
N PRO A 9 -24.26 43.75 6.60
CA PRO A 9 -25.34 43.03 5.94
C PRO A 9 -25.95 41.97 6.87
N THR A 10 -27.25 42.09 7.10
CA THR A 10 -28.10 41.10 7.77
C THR A 10 -28.19 39.81 6.96
N VAL A 11 -27.85 38.68 7.59
CA VAL A 11 -28.03 37.33 7.03
C VAL A 11 -29.44 36.83 7.41
N PRO A 12 -30.26 36.34 6.46
CA PRO A 12 -31.58 35.83 6.78
C PRO A 12 -31.51 34.45 7.46
N HIS A 13 -32.37 34.29 8.47
CA HIS A 13 -32.68 33.04 9.16
C HIS A 13 -33.38 32.06 8.22
N SER A 14 -32.94 30.80 8.18
CA SER A 14 -33.69 29.68 7.60
C SER A 14 -33.41 28.42 8.42
N GLY A 15 -34.49 27.83 8.94
CA GLY A 15 -34.48 26.75 9.92
C GLY A 15 -34.14 25.36 9.36
N PRO A 16 -34.28 24.30 10.19
CA PRO A 16 -33.68 23.00 9.94
C PRO A 16 -34.53 22.16 8.99
N GLY A 17 -34.03 21.96 7.77
CA GLY A 17 -34.57 21.03 6.79
C GLY A 17 -33.89 19.67 6.87
N SER A 18 -34.64 18.68 7.34
CA SER A 18 -34.33 17.27 7.34
C SER A 18 -34.09 16.73 5.93
N TYR A 19 -32.94 16.08 5.70
CA TYR A 19 -32.78 15.15 4.59
C TYR A 19 -32.47 13.75 5.15
N ARG A 20 -33.51 12.92 5.16
CA ARG A 20 -33.35 11.47 5.01
C ARG A 20 -33.53 11.17 3.52
N LEU A 21 -32.62 10.37 2.95
CA LEU A 21 -32.91 9.16 2.17
C LEU A 21 -31.59 8.58 1.63
N ALA A 22 -31.11 7.57 2.35
CA ALA A 22 -30.75 6.20 1.94
C ALA A 22 -30.01 5.90 0.60
N PRO A 23 -29.26 4.77 0.56
CA PRO A 23 -28.15 4.56 -0.36
C PRO A 23 -28.54 3.77 -1.62
N THR A 24 -27.78 3.93 -2.69
CA THR A 24 -27.67 2.93 -3.77
C THR A 24 -26.21 2.59 -3.96
N LEU A 25 -25.71 1.70 -3.10
CA LEU A 25 -24.46 1.00 -3.32
C LEU A 25 -24.83 -0.30 -4.05
N THR A 26 -24.70 -0.26 -5.37
CA THR A 26 -24.71 -1.46 -6.21
C THR A 26 -23.55 -2.35 -5.76
N ALA A 27 -23.88 -3.47 -5.12
CA ALA A 27 -22.93 -4.52 -4.77
C ALA A 27 -22.26 -5.05 -6.04
N LEU A 28 -20.98 -4.70 -6.25
CA LEU A 28 -20.18 -5.31 -7.30
C LEU A 28 -19.72 -6.69 -6.81
N ARG A 29 -20.34 -7.70 -7.40
CA ARG A 29 -20.14 -9.13 -7.22
C ARG A 29 -18.67 -9.49 -7.52
N ILE A 30 -17.93 -9.94 -6.49
CA ILE A 30 -16.58 -10.49 -6.63
C ILE A 30 -16.70 -11.87 -7.32
N PRO A 31 -16.05 -12.09 -8.49
CA PRO A 31 -16.09 -13.41 -9.13
C PRO A 31 -15.22 -14.43 -8.37
N HIS A 32 -15.81 -15.59 -8.15
CA HIS A 32 -15.21 -16.76 -7.52
C HIS A 32 -14.00 -17.31 -8.30
N ARG A 33 -13.04 -17.81 -7.51
CA ARG A 33 -11.83 -18.57 -7.83
C ARG A 33 -12.13 -19.82 -8.68
N PRO A 34 -11.37 -20.11 -9.77
CA PRO A 34 -11.32 -21.44 -10.32
C PRO A 34 -10.14 -22.26 -9.77
N ALA A 35 -10.40 -23.57 -9.68
CA ALA A 35 -9.60 -24.60 -9.06
C ALA A 35 -8.30 -24.96 -9.82
N ALA A 36 -7.43 -25.63 -9.08
CA ALA A 36 -6.13 -26.14 -9.49
C ALA A 36 -6.21 -27.15 -10.65
N LEU A 37 -5.23 -27.06 -11.55
CA LEU A 37 -4.87 -28.14 -12.46
C LEU A 37 -3.39 -28.50 -12.23
N SER A 38 -3.21 -29.72 -11.73
CA SER A 38 -1.96 -30.45 -11.55
C SER A 38 -1.60 -31.15 -12.85
N LEU A 39 -0.35 -31.02 -13.32
CA LEU A 39 0.25 -31.99 -14.25
C LEU A 39 1.77 -32.14 -14.03
N ALA A 40 2.11 -33.36 -13.61
CA ALA A 40 3.16 -34.26 -14.12
C ALA A 40 4.65 -33.84 -14.10
N GLY A 41 5.44 -34.77 -13.54
CA GLY A 41 6.88 -34.68 -13.32
C GLY A 41 7.75 -34.78 -14.58
N CYS A 42 8.98 -34.30 -14.44
CA CYS A 42 10.07 -34.51 -15.40
C CYS A 42 11.06 -35.55 -14.83
N PRO A 43 11.55 -36.50 -15.64
CA PRO A 43 12.47 -37.54 -15.18
C PRO A 43 13.92 -37.03 -15.11
N THR A 44 14.68 -37.60 -14.18
CA THR A 44 16.12 -37.44 -13.99
C THR A 44 16.91 -38.30 -14.99
N ARG A 45 18.00 -37.77 -15.56
CA ARG A 45 19.16 -38.59 -15.93
C ARG A 45 20.45 -37.81 -16.18
N GLY A 46 21.52 -38.29 -15.56
CA GLY A 46 22.83 -38.45 -16.20
C GLY A 46 23.84 -37.32 -16.02
N GLY A 47 24.82 -37.51 -15.14
CA GLY A 47 25.95 -36.61 -14.98
C GLY A 47 27.08 -36.81 -16.00
N SER A 48 28.04 -35.88 -15.98
CA SER A 48 29.48 -36.16 -16.06
C SER A 48 30.30 -34.87 -15.90
N ARG A 49 31.25 -34.92 -14.96
CA ARG A 49 32.60 -34.33 -14.94
C ARG A 49 32.80 -32.82 -15.17
N ALA A 50 33.32 -32.20 -14.11
CA ALA A 50 34.05 -30.94 -14.11
C ALA A 50 35.31 -30.96 -15.00
N PRO A 51 35.79 -29.76 -15.37
CA PRO A 51 37.19 -29.44 -15.16
C PRO A 51 37.36 -28.15 -14.32
N CYS A 52 38.27 -28.23 -13.35
CA CYS A 52 38.76 -27.11 -12.57
C CYS A 52 39.70 -26.27 -13.43
N VAL A 53 39.49 -24.96 -13.61
CA VAL A 53 40.57 -24.01 -13.89
C VAL A 53 40.25 -22.59 -13.39
N ASN A 54 41.17 -22.11 -12.55
CA ASN A 54 41.62 -20.75 -12.24
C ASN A 54 40.71 -19.73 -11.55
N GLY A 55 41.19 -19.36 -10.36
CA GLY A 55 40.74 -18.22 -9.60
C GLY A 55 40.89 -16.91 -10.36
N ASN A 56 39.86 -16.09 -10.20
CA ASN A 56 40.01 -14.67 -10.02
C ASN A 56 39.05 -14.30 -8.90
N ALA A 57 39.53 -13.56 -7.90
CA ALA A 57 38.70 -12.91 -6.91
C ALA A 57 37.87 -11.82 -7.61
N GLY A 58 36.84 -12.24 -8.32
CA GLY A 58 35.86 -11.38 -8.95
C GLY A 58 34.79 -11.07 -7.93
N THR A 59 34.84 -9.85 -7.40
CA THR A 59 33.69 -9.13 -6.85
C THR A 59 32.41 -9.63 -7.51
N THR A 60 31.52 -10.26 -6.73
CA THR A 60 30.16 -10.50 -7.18
C THR A 60 29.61 -9.13 -7.61
N PRO A 61 29.06 -8.98 -8.84
CA PRO A 61 28.45 -7.74 -9.21
C PRO A 61 27.29 -7.55 -8.24
N MET A 62 27.41 -6.56 -7.34
CA MET A 62 26.26 -6.05 -6.60
C MET A 62 25.16 -5.82 -7.63
N SER A 63 24.02 -6.51 -7.45
CA SER A 63 22.83 -6.27 -8.25
C SER A 63 22.58 -4.76 -8.27
N PRO A 64 22.11 -4.17 -9.39
CA PRO A 64 21.98 -2.72 -9.50
C PRO A 64 21.11 -2.21 -8.36
N THR A 65 21.75 -1.56 -7.39
CA THR A 65 21.13 -0.78 -6.33
C THR A 65 20.43 0.39 -6.99
N GLY A 66 19.15 0.61 -6.69
CA GLY A 66 18.41 1.76 -7.22
C GLY A 66 17.43 1.44 -8.36
N THR A 67 16.52 0.48 -8.18
CA THR A 67 15.42 0.25 -9.15
C THR A 67 14.09 0.74 -8.60
N LEU A 68 13.37 1.51 -9.43
CA LEU A 68 11.97 1.88 -9.23
C LEU A 68 11.09 0.74 -9.77
N SER A 69 10.48 -0.04 -8.87
CA SER A 69 9.71 -1.23 -9.25
C SER A 69 8.22 -0.93 -9.24
N GLU A 70 7.53 -1.05 -10.38
CA GLU A 70 6.06 -1.01 -10.42
C GLU A 70 5.50 -2.34 -9.91
N ILE A 71 4.79 -2.29 -8.79
CA ILE A 71 4.23 -3.49 -8.16
C ILE A 71 2.86 -3.80 -8.74
N VAL A 72 2.02 -2.77 -8.80
CA VAL A 72 0.70 -2.78 -9.43
C VAL A 72 0.52 -1.45 -10.17
N PRO A 73 -0.43 -1.34 -11.11
CA PRO A 73 -0.57 -0.15 -11.93
C PRO A 73 -0.56 1.14 -11.09
N ARG A 74 0.40 2.02 -11.38
CA ARG A 74 0.61 3.33 -10.74
C ARG A 74 1.12 3.30 -9.28
N VAL A 75 1.48 2.14 -8.73
CA VAL A 75 2.08 2.00 -7.39
C VAL A 75 3.47 1.40 -7.47
N TYR A 76 4.45 2.15 -6.98
CA TYR A 76 5.86 1.83 -7.10
C TYR A 76 6.53 1.63 -5.74
N VAL A 77 7.58 0.80 -5.71
CA VAL A 77 8.47 0.63 -4.56
C VAL A 77 9.91 0.93 -4.95
N SER A 78 10.63 1.65 -4.08
CA SER A 78 12.07 1.89 -4.24
C SER A 78 12.83 1.93 -2.91
N ASP A 79 14.15 2.02 -3.02
CA ASP A 79 15.04 2.44 -1.93
C ASP A 79 15.14 3.97 -1.83
N LEU A 80 15.93 4.45 -0.87
CA LEU A 80 16.09 5.87 -0.59
C LEU A 80 16.79 6.63 -1.73
N SER A 81 17.75 6.01 -2.41
CA SER A 81 18.52 6.67 -3.47
C SER A 81 17.61 7.13 -4.63
N VAL A 82 16.69 6.25 -5.04
CA VAL A 82 15.68 6.55 -6.07
C VAL A 82 14.68 7.60 -5.61
N ALA A 83 14.31 7.59 -4.33
CA ALA A 83 13.37 8.54 -3.76
C ALA A 83 13.96 9.96 -3.65
N GLU A 84 15.28 10.09 -3.57
CA GLU A 84 15.97 11.39 -3.56
C GLU A 84 16.27 11.93 -4.97
N ASP A 85 16.30 11.06 -6.00
CA ASP A 85 16.51 11.44 -7.39
C ASP A 85 15.26 12.11 -7.99
N THR A 86 15.25 13.44 -7.95
CA THR A 86 14.13 14.25 -8.46
C THR A 86 13.93 14.09 -9.97
N ALA A 87 15.01 13.90 -10.74
CA ALA A 87 14.94 13.76 -12.19
C ALA A 87 14.26 12.44 -12.56
N LEU A 88 14.62 11.35 -11.89
CA LEU A 88 13.97 10.06 -12.04
C LEU A 88 12.49 10.13 -11.62
N LEU A 89 12.18 10.74 -10.48
CA LEU A 89 10.78 10.90 -10.05
C LEU A 89 9.94 11.73 -11.02
N ASN A 90 10.52 12.75 -11.65
CA ASN A 90 9.87 13.55 -12.68
C ASN A 90 9.63 12.71 -13.95
N ALA A 91 10.66 12.02 -14.43
CA ALA A 91 10.58 11.18 -15.63
C ALA A 91 9.56 10.03 -15.46
N ALA A 92 9.47 9.46 -14.25
CA ALA A 92 8.49 8.44 -13.91
C ALA A 92 7.08 9.02 -13.62
N GLY A 93 6.91 10.35 -13.63
CA GLY A 93 5.63 11.00 -13.36
C GLY A 93 5.11 10.75 -11.95
N ILE A 94 5.99 10.55 -10.95
CA ILE A 94 5.58 10.32 -9.56
C ILE A 94 4.95 11.59 -9.00
N THR A 95 3.73 11.46 -8.49
CA THR A 95 2.91 12.58 -7.96
C THR A 95 2.78 12.55 -6.44
N HIS A 96 2.80 11.34 -5.86
CA HIS A 96 2.59 11.11 -4.44
C HIS A 96 3.74 10.26 -3.89
N VAL A 97 4.25 10.59 -2.70
CA VAL A 97 5.35 9.85 -2.07
C VAL A 97 5.00 9.49 -0.62
N LEU A 98 5.13 8.22 -0.28
CA LEU A 98 4.99 7.69 1.07
C LEU A 98 6.36 7.21 1.56
N SER A 99 6.95 7.96 2.49
CA SER A 99 8.26 7.67 3.07
C SER A 99 8.10 6.90 4.38
N VAL A 100 8.67 5.70 4.46
CA VAL A 100 8.68 4.87 5.68
C VAL A 100 10.13 4.75 6.18
N LEU A 101 10.54 5.70 7.01
CA LEU A 101 11.93 5.89 7.44
C LEU A 101 11.99 6.15 8.95
N PRO A 102 13.12 5.93 9.63
CA PRO A 102 13.20 6.15 11.07
C PRO A 102 13.11 7.62 11.45
N LEU A 103 13.51 8.51 10.53
CA LEU A 103 13.50 9.95 10.71
C LEU A 103 12.33 10.54 9.93
N ALA A 104 11.56 11.41 10.58
CA ALA A 104 10.53 12.21 9.93
C ALA A 104 11.18 13.35 9.12
N ARG A 105 11.94 13.01 8.08
CA ARG A 105 12.52 13.98 7.15
C ARG A 105 11.87 13.78 5.79
N SER A 106 11.16 14.82 5.34
CA SER A 106 10.76 14.96 3.95
C SER A 106 11.90 15.65 3.20
N PRO A 107 12.54 14.99 2.22
CA PRO A 107 13.59 15.65 1.45
C PRO A 107 13.01 16.85 0.65
N PRO A 108 13.77 17.96 0.48
CA PRO A 108 13.30 19.14 -0.23
C PRO A 108 12.82 18.89 -1.66
N SER A 109 13.30 17.81 -2.29
CA SER A 109 12.90 17.31 -3.60
C SER A 109 11.41 16.95 -3.73
N LEU A 110 10.71 16.76 -2.61
CA LEU A 110 9.31 16.36 -2.57
C LEU A 110 8.31 17.53 -2.44
N ARG A 111 8.77 18.79 -2.42
CA ARG A 111 7.89 19.95 -2.21
C ARG A 111 6.81 20.13 -3.29
N THR A 112 7.05 19.65 -4.51
CA THR A 112 6.07 19.69 -5.61
C THR A 112 5.10 18.52 -5.60
N ARG A 113 5.21 17.61 -4.62
CA ARG A 113 4.47 16.35 -4.53
C ARG A 113 3.71 16.28 -3.21
N THR A 114 2.55 15.65 -3.26
CA THR A 114 1.83 15.26 -2.05
C THR A 114 2.63 14.16 -1.35
N HIS A 115 2.94 14.32 -0.07
CA HIS A 115 3.74 13.33 0.64
C HIS A 115 3.18 12.99 2.02
N MET A 116 3.43 11.76 2.43
CA MET A 116 3.16 11.22 3.76
C MET A 116 4.45 10.62 4.31
N VAL A 117 4.77 10.91 5.56
CA VAL A 117 5.95 10.36 6.24
C VAL A 117 5.50 9.54 7.44
N VAL A 118 5.94 8.28 7.49
CA VAL A 118 5.72 7.36 8.60
C VAL A 118 7.06 7.10 9.28
N PRO A 119 7.29 7.67 10.48
CA PRO A 119 8.49 7.41 11.25
C PRO A 119 8.48 5.96 11.77
N LEU A 120 9.28 5.08 11.17
CA LEU A 120 9.30 3.65 11.51
C LEU A 120 10.69 3.02 11.37
N GLN A 121 11.11 2.34 12.43
CA GLN A 121 12.32 1.51 12.48
C GLN A 121 12.09 0.17 11.76
N ASP A 122 13.15 -0.42 11.20
CA ASP A 122 13.07 -1.74 10.56
C ASP A 122 13.40 -2.86 11.54
N THR A 123 12.63 -2.95 12.61
CA THR A 123 12.79 -4.00 13.61
C THR A 123 11.48 -4.77 13.75
N PRO A 124 11.53 -6.07 14.10
CA PRO A 124 10.31 -6.87 14.27
C PRO A 124 9.42 -6.40 15.42
N PHE A 125 9.95 -5.56 16.31
CA PHE A 125 9.23 -5.00 17.46
C PHE A 125 8.62 -3.61 17.17
N ALA A 126 8.92 -3.01 16.01
CA ALA A 126 8.32 -1.75 15.63
C ALA A 126 6.84 -1.94 15.29
N GLU A 127 6.00 -1.01 15.76
CA GLU A 127 4.55 -1.03 15.57
C GLU A 127 4.21 -0.48 14.18
N LEU A 128 3.96 -1.37 13.22
CA LEU A 128 3.56 -1.05 11.85
C LEU A 128 2.04 -1.08 11.68
N VAL A 129 1.33 -2.00 12.34
CA VAL A 129 -0.10 -2.27 12.12
C VAL A 129 -0.98 -1.03 12.35
N GLY A 130 -0.66 -0.19 13.32
CA GLY A 130 -1.33 1.06 13.62
C GLY A 130 -1.18 2.12 12.53
N HIS A 131 -0.15 2.03 11.69
CA HIS A 131 0.04 2.91 10.54
C HIS A 131 -0.67 2.41 9.28
N LEU A 132 -0.98 1.11 9.19
CA LEU A 132 -1.52 0.50 7.97
C LEU A 132 -2.82 1.15 7.47
N PRO A 133 -3.85 1.43 8.30
CA PRO A 133 -5.07 2.10 7.82
C PRO A 133 -4.81 3.45 7.14
N SER A 134 -3.93 4.26 7.73
CA SER A 134 -3.60 5.59 7.20
C SER A 134 -2.80 5.51 5.89
N THR A 135 -1.85 4.57 5.81
CA THR A 135 -0.97 4.41 4.63
C THR A 135 -1.70 3.79 3.44
N THR A 136 -2.55 2.79 3.67
CA THR A 136 -3.37 2.20 2.59
C THR A 136 -4.41 3.21 2.09
N SER A 137 -5.03 3.98 3.00
CA SER A 137 -5.94 5.07 2.63
C SER A 137 -5.25 6.16 1.81
N PHE A 138 -4.00 6.52 2.14
CA PHE A 138 -3.22 7.48 1.35
C PHE A 138 -3.02 7.00 -0.10
N ILE A 139 -2.58 5.76 -0.29
CA ILE A 139 -2.36 5.18 -1.62
C ILE A 139 -3.67 5.18 -2.42
N ASP A 140 -4.74 4.70 -1.80
CA ASP A 140 -6.06 4.57 -2.40
C ASP A 140 -6.68 5.93 -2.79
N LYS A 141 -6.62 6.93 -1.90
CA LYS A 141 -7.06 8.31 -2.19
C LYS A 141 -6.24 8.94 -3.32
N ALA A 142 -4.92 8.75 -3.32
CA ALA A 142 -4.06 9.25 -4.38
C ALA A 142 -4.47 8.68 -5.76
N LEU A 143 -4.66 7.35 -5.84
CA LEU A 143 -5.03 6.67 -7.09
C LEU A 143 -6.42 7.06 -7.62
N ARG A 144 -7.35 7.42 -6.72
CA ARG A 144 -8.69 7.94 -7.08
C ARG A 144 -8.69 9.41 -7.46
N SER A 145 -7.73 10.20 -6.97
CA SER A 145 -7.69 11.66 -7.21
C SER A 145 -7.52 12.02 -8.69
N SER A 146 -6.78 11.21 -9.45
CA SER A 146 -6.51 11.45 -10.87
C SER A 146 -6.09 10.15 -11.57
N PRO A 147 -6.48 9.94 -12.84
CA PRO A 147 -5.95 8.82 -13.64
C PRO A 147 -4.43 8.88 -13.81
N HIS A 148 -3.84 10.08 -13.75
CA HIS A 148 -2.40 10.30 -13.88
C HIS A 148 -1.63 10.19 -12.56
N ALA A 149 -2.33 10.02 -11.43
CA ALA A 149 -1.68 9.90 -10.13
C ALA A 149 -0.83 8.62 -10.08
N ARG A 150 0.44 8.79 -9.72
CA ARG A 150 1.41 7.72 -9.47
C ARG A 150 1.99 7.87 -8.08
N VAL A 151 2.00 6.77 -7.34
CA VAL A 151 2.39 6.71 -5.93
C VAL A 151 3.70 5.94 -5.78
N LEU A 152 4.69 6.55 -5.15
CA LEU A 152 5.91 5.87 -4.71
C LEU A 152 5.84 5.59 -3.21
N VAL A 153 6.09 4.34 -2.81
CA VAL A 153 6.33 3.96 -1.41
C VAL A 153 7.79 3.55 -1.25
N HIS A 154 8.54 4.20 -0.39
CA HIS A 154 9.97 3.91 -0.23
C HIS A 154 10.39 3.82 1.24
N CYS A 155 11.51 3.13 1.46
CA CYS A 155 12.23 3.11 2.73
C CYS A 155 13.74 3.15 2.44
N ALA A 156 14.59 2.79 3.41
CA ALA A 156 16.04 2.85 3.23
C ALA A 156 16.52 1.95 2.08
N MET A 157 16.16 0.67 2.09
CA MET A 157 16.58 -0.30 1.04
C MET A 157 15.44 -0.74 0.10
N GLY A 158 14.21 -0.31 0.37
CA GLY A 158 13.05 -0.79 -0.36
C GLY A 158 12.77 -2.29 -0.17
N ALA A 159 13.22 -2.90 0.92
CA ALA A 159 13.17 -4.36 1.12
C ALA A 159 12.09 -4.81 2.12
N SER A 160 11.94 -4.08 3.24
CA SER A 160 11.07 -4.49 4.36
C SER A 160 9.93 -3.50 4.59
N ARG A 161 10.15 -2.35 5.24
CA ARG A 161 9.10 -1.36 5.58
C ARG A 161 8.16 -0.97 4.42
N SER A 162 8.71 -0.49 3.30
CA SER A 162 7.90 -0.07 2.15
C SER A 162 7.18 -1.24 1.49
N VAL A 163 7.81 -2.41 1.44
CA VAL A 163 7.21 -3.66 0.96
C VAL A 163 6.02 -4.04 1.84
N SER A 164 6.15 -3.96 3.16
CA SER A 164 5.05 -4.26 4.07
C SER A 164 3.88 -3.30 3.88
N VAL A 165 4.12 -1.99 3.71
CA VAL A 165 3.05 -1.02 3.44
C VAL A 165 2.34 -1.31 2.12
N VAL A 166 3.07 -1.63 1.04
CA VAL A 166 2.44 -2.00 -0.23
C VAL A 166 1.72 -3.35 -0.14
N ALA A 167 2.26 -4.32 0.59
CA ALA A 167 1.57 -5.58 0.86
C ALA A 167 0.24 -5.34 1.61
N ALA A 168 0.24 -4.49 2.64
CA ALA A 168 -0.97 -4.09 3.35
C ALA A 168 -2.01 -3.44 2.42
N TYR A 169 -1.57 -2.62 1.46
CA TYR A 169 -2.45 -2.06 0.45
C TYR A 169 -3.06 -3.14 -0.45
N LEU A 170 -2.31 -4.17 -0.84
CA LEU A 170 -2.85 -5.30 -1.61
C LEU A 170 -3.84 -6.14 -0.80
N ILE A 171 -3.58 -6.35 0.50
CA ILE A 171 -4.53 -6.99 1.42
C ILE A 171 -5.83 -6.18 1.43
N ALA A 172 -5.76 -4.88 1.71
CA ALA A 172 -6.93 -4.02 1.83
C ALA A 172 -7.72 -3.84 0.52
N SER A 173 -7.03 -3.73 -0.62
CA SER A 173 -7.68 -3.42 -1.91
C SER A 173 -8.09 -4.64 -2.72
N ARG A 174 -7.54 -5.83 -2.42
CA ARG A 174 -7.74 -7.04 -3.24
C ARG A 174 -8.11 -8.28 -2.42
N GLY A 175 -8.22 -8.17 -1.10
CA GLY A 175 -8.53 -9.30 -0.22
C GLY A 175 -7.46 -10.40 -0.27
N MET A 176 -6.20 -10.03 -0.53
CA MET A 176 -5.08 -10.99 -0.50
C MET A 176 -4.74 -11.35 0.94
N SER A 177 -4.29 -12.59 1.16
CA SER A 177 -3.60 -12.94 2.40
C SER A 177 -2.24 -12.24 2.51
N SER A 178 -1.69 -12.18 3.74
CA SER A 178 -0.33 -11.64 3.97
C SER A 178 0.72 -12.30 3.07
N ALA A 179 0.69 -13.63 2.97
CA ALA A 179 1.63 -14.39 2.14
C ALA A 179 1.50 -14.08 0.64
N GLU A 180 0.27 -14.03 0.12
CA GLU A 180 0.02 -13.68 -1.30
C GLU A 180 0.46 -12.26 -1.62
N ALA A 181 0.15 -11.31 -0.74
CA ALA A 181 0.53 -9.91 -0.93
C ALA A 181 2.06 -9.74 -0.95
N VAL A 182 2.78 -10.35 -0.01
CA VAL A 182 4.26 -10.30 0.02
C VAL A 182 4.85 -10.99 -1.22
N ALA A 183 4.31 -12.14 -1.63
CA ALA A 183 4.74 -12.85 -2.83
C ALA A 183 4.52 -12.01 -4.11
N ALA A 184 3.39 -11.31 -4.21
CA ALA A 184 3.08 -10.42 -5.33
C ALA A 184 4.09 -9.25 -5.43
N VAL A 185 4.46 -8.65 -4.30
CA VAL A 185 5.51 -7.60 -4.28
C VAL A 185 6.85 -8.21 -4.68
N LYS A 186 7.21 -9.38 -4.15
CA LYS A 186 8.48 -10.07 -4.43
C LYS A 186 8.65 -10.47 -5.89
N ALA A 187 7.57 -10.83 -6.57
CA ALA A 187 7.58 -11.14 -8.00
C ALA A 187 7.99 -9.93 -8.88
N ARG A 188 7.78 -8.70 -8.40
CA ARG A 188 8.15 -7.46 -9.09
C ARG A 188 9.42 -6.81 -8.53
N ARG A 189 9.78 -7.14 -7.29
CA ARG A 189 10.97 -6.62 -6.59
C ARG A 189 11.64 -7.74 -5.81
N ALA A 190 12.65 -8.38 -6.40
CA ALA A 190 13.30 -9.58 -5.85
C ALA A 190 13.88 -9.41 -4.43
N VAL A 191 14.32 -8.19 -4.08
CA VAL A 191 14.84 -7.85 -2.75
C VAL A 191 13.77 -7.71 -1.67
N ALA A 192 12.49 -7.86 -2.02
CA ALA A 192 11.40 -7.82 -1.06
C ALA A 192 11.53 -8.95 -0.03
N ALA A 193 11.73 -8.52 1.22
CA ALA A 193 11.91 -9.37 2.38
C ALA A 193 11.51 -8.58 3.63
N PRO A 194 10.19 -8.44 3.92
CA PRO A 194 9.72 -7.95 5.20
C PRO A 194 10.36 -8.70 6.36
N ASN A 195 10.68 -8.00 7.44
CA ASN A 195 11.05 -8.68 8.68
C ASN A 195 9.85 -9.49 9.22
N TRP A 196 10.13 -10.52 10.01
CA TRP A 196 9.11 -11.46 10.49
C TRP A 196 8.01 -10.79 11.33
N GLY A 197 8.34 -9.74 12.11
CA GLY A 197 7.37 -9.01 12.92
C GLY A 197 6.38 -8.24 12.06
N PHE A 198 6.83 -7.68 10.94
CA PHE A 198 5.92 -7.04 9.99
C PHE A 198 5.03 -8.05 9.25
N VAL A 199 5.52 -9.26 8.96
CA VAL A 199 4.66 -10.32 8.38
C VAL A 199 3.53 -10.69 9.33
N MET A 200 3.82 -10.85 10.63
CA MET A 200 2.80 -11.09 11.66
C MET A 200 1.78 -9.95 11.76
N GLN A 201 2.25 -8.71 11.69
CA GLN A 201 1.39 -7.53 11.73
C GLN A 201 0.53 -7.38 10.46
N LEU A 202 0.99 -7.86 9.30
CA LEU A 202 0.18 -7.93 8.07
C LEU A 202 -0.94 -8.97 8.19
N GLU A 203 -0.68 -10.11 8.84
CA GLU A 203 -1.73 -11.11 9.13
C GLU A 203 -2.76 -10.55 10.12
N GLU A 204 -2.31 -9.82 11.14
CA GLU A 204 -3.22 -9.13 12.07
C GLU A 204 -4.09 -8.11 11.34
N TYR A 205 -3.51 -7.34 10.41
CA TYR A 205 -4.25 -6.38 9.60
C TYR A 205 -5.29 -7.04 8.71
N ALA A 206 -4.95 -8.16 8.06
CA ALA A 206 -5.89 -8.94 7.25
C ALA A 206 -7.10 -9.40 8.09
N ARG A 207 -6.85 -9.98 9.27
CA ARG A 207 -7.92 -10.41 10.19
C ARG A 207 -8.82 -9.25 10.65
N LYS A 208 -8.23 -8.08 10.92
CA LYS A 208 -9.00 -6.88 11.29
C LYS A 208 -9.96 -6.46 10.18
N LEU A 209 -9.49 -6.43 8.93
CA LEU A 209 -10.33 -6.09 7.78
C LEU A 209 -11.46 -7.10 7.55
N GLU A 210 -11.21 -8.39 7.76
CA GLU A 210 -12.25 -9.43 7.68
C GLU A 210 -13.31 -9.25 8.76
N ALA A 211 -12.90 -8.97 10.00
CA ALA A 211 -13.82 -8.72 11.11
C ALA A 211 -14.67 -7.45 10.89
N ASP A 212 -14.05 -6.37 10.38
CA ASP A 212 -14.75 -5.13 10.06
C ASP A 212 -15.78 -5.33 8.93
N ALA A 213 -15.47 -6.17 7.93
CA ALA A 213 -16.39 -6.51 6.85
C ALA A 213 -17.59 -7.35 7.33
N GLU A 214 -17.37 -8.28 8.27
CA GLU A 214 -18.45 -9.08 8.86
C GLU A 214 -19.36 -8.23 9.74
N ALA A 215 -18.80 -7.29 10.51
CA ALA A 215 -19.56 -6.39 11.37
C ALA A 215 -20.47 -5.43 10.60
N ASP A 216 -20.11 -5.07 9.36
CA ASP A 216 -20.91 -4.22 8.47
C ASP A 216 -21.95 -5.02 7.64
N SER A 217 -21.99 -6.36 7.79
CA SER A 217 -23.00 -7.18 7.14
C SER A 217 -24.39 -6.92 7.74
N PRO A 218 -25.48 -6.85 6.92
CA PRO A 218 -26.83 -6.68 7.45
C PRO A 218 -27.20 -7.86 8.35
N ILE A 219 -27.27 -7.63 9.67
CA ILE A 219 -27.78 -8.62 10.62
C ILE A 219 -29.22 -8.98 10.21
N ASP A 220 -29.43 -10.21 9.75
CA ASP A 220 -30.76 -10.80 9.62
C ASP A 220 -31.35 -10.97 11.03
N ARG A 221 -32.06 -9.93 11.50
CA ARG A 221 -32.73 -10.00 12.79
C ARG A 221 -33.91 -10.96 12.66
N PRO A 222 -34.07 -11.96 13.53
CA PRO A 222 -35.26 -12.79 13.53
C PRO A 222 -36.49 -11.89 13.70
N ARG A 223 -37.44 -11.99 12.75
CA ARG A 223 -38.75 -11.33 12.85
C ARG A 223 -39.37 -11.78 14.17
N THR A 224 -39.60 -10.82 15.08
CA THR A 224 -40.43 -11.07 16.25
C THR A 224 -41.77 -11.64 15.77
N PRO A 225 -42.23 -12.79 16.31
CA PRO A 225 -43.55 -13.27 15.97
C PRO A 225 -44.58 -12.22 16.42
N ALA A 226 -45.46 -11.82 15.51
CA ALA A 226 -46.57 -10.94 15.82
C ALA A 226 -47.38 -11.58 16.95
N SER A 227 -47.56 -10.86 18.06
CA SER A 227 -48.46 -11.26 19.13
C SER A 227 -49.85 -11.43 18.53
N ALA A 228 -50.39 -12.64 18.68
CA ALA A 228 -51.82 -12.92 18.49
C ALA A 228 -52.64 -12.34 19.66
#